data_AF-A0A0B1SZH0-F1
#
_entry.id   AF-A0A0B1SZH0-F1
#
_cell.length_a   1.000
_cell.length_b   1.000
_cell.length_c   1.000
_cell.angle_alpha   90.00
_cell.angle_beta   90.00
_cell.angle_gamma   90.00
#
_symmetry.space_group_name_H-M   'P 1'
#
loop_
_entity.id
_entity.type
_entity.pdbx_description
1 polymer ?
#
loop_
_entity_poly.entity_id
_entity_poly.type
_entity_poly.pdbx_seq_one_letter_code
_entity_poly.pdbx_strand_id
1 'polypeptide(L)'
;MSSKGFFSSEKKKKLDVILARQSESIKQLYQTNVEREKLQYKTKMEGRIARATDPAIKDYWRKVQEIDNDMSISENEADMKEKALKNNLTPAQKRMLED
;
A
#
# COMPACT_ATOMS: atom_id res chain seq x y z
N MET A 1 8.36 8.95 -4.66
CA MET A 1 7.23 9.22 -3.75
C MET A 1 6.36 7.97 -3.77
N SER A 2 6.16 7.31 -2.63
CA SER A 2 5.36 6.08 -2.53
C SER A 2 3.89 6.45 -2.31
N SER A 3 3.02 6.10 -3.24
CA SER A 3 1.56 6.20 -3.08
C SER A 3 1.07 5.13 -2.10
N LYS A 4 1.20 5.38 -0.79
CA LYS A 4 0.61 4.55 0.27
C LYS A 4 -0.83 5.00 0.53
N GLY A 5 -1.74 4.03 0.69
CA GLY A 5 -3.10 4.21 1.23
C GLY A 5 -4.01 5.15 0.45
N PHE A 6 -4.61 4.67 -0.66
CA PHE A 6 -5.58 5.47 -1.40
C PHE A 6 -6.95 5.53 -0.67
N PHE A 7 -7.09 6.54 0.19
CA PHE A 7 -8.32 7.17 0.70
C PHE A 7 -9.03 6.60 1.95
N SER A 8 -9.07 7.41 3.01
CA SER A 8 -10.21 7.40 3.94
C SER A 8 -11.50 7.77 3.21
N SER A 9 -12.67 7.32 3.69
CA SER A 9 -13.96 7.53 2.99
C SER A 9 -14.25 9.01 2.67
N GLU A 10 -13.80 9.95 3.50
CA GLU A 10 -13.94 11.39 3.25
C GLU A 10 -12.98 11.91 2.18
N LYS A 11 -11.71 11.47 2.20
CA LYS A 11 -10.74 11.83 1.16
C LYS A 11 -11.20 11.29 -0.21
N LYS A 12 -11.76 10.08 -0.24
CA LYS A 12 -12.34 9.46 -1.44
C LYS A 12 -13.50 10.30 -1.97
N LYS A 13 -14.47 10.63 -1.12
CA LYS A 13 -15.62 11.47 -1.50
C LYS A 13 -15.18 12.83 -2.07
N LYS A 14 -14.20 13.49 -1.45
CA LYS A 14 -13.67 14.77 -1.95
C LYS A 14 -13.00 14.61 -3.32
N LEU A 15 -12.21 13.55 -3.51
CA LEU A 15 -11.60 13.26 -4.79
C LEU A 15 -12.65 12.97 -5.87
N ASP A 16 -13.64 12.13 -5.57
CA ASP A 16 -14.69 11.74 -6.52
C ASP A 16 -15.44 12.99 -7.02
N VAL A 17 -15.72 13.94 -6.13
CA VAL A 17 -16.31 15.25 -6.50
C VAL A 17 -15.39 16.06 -7.41
N ILE A 18 -14.08 16.10 -7.13
CA ILE A 18 -13.11 16.80 -7.98
C ILE A 18 -13.02 16.16 -9.36
N LEU A 19 -12.90 14.83 -9.42
CA LEU A 19 -12.80 14.06 -10.66
C LEU A 19 -14.07 14.18 -11.51
N ALA A 20 -15.26 14.19 -10.89
CA ALA A 20 -16.53 14.35 -11.59
C ALA A 20 -16.59 15.66 -12.41
N ARG A 21 -15.90 16.71 -11.95
CA ARG A 21 -15.82 18.03 -12.61
C ARG A 21 -14.76 18.12 -13.69
N GLN A 22 -13.90 17.12 -13.85
CA GLN A 22 -12.83 17.14 -14.85
C GLN A 22 -13.31 16.70 -16.23
N SER A 23 -12.54 17.07 -17.27
CA SER A 23 -12.75 16.54 -18.62
C SER A 23 -12.49 15.03 -18.69
N GLU A 24 -13.06 14.38 -19.70
CA GLU A 24 -12.91 12.94 -19.88
C GLU A 24 -11.44 12.51 -20.06
N SER A 25 -10.65 13.33 -20.76
CA SER A 25 -9.21 13.12 -20.91
C SER A 25 -8.46 13.07 -19.57
N ILE A 26 -8.83 13.90 -18.61
CA ILE A 26 -8.21 13.94 -17.28
C ILE A 26 -8.65 12.73 -16.44
N LYS A 27 -9.92 12.32 -16.54
CA LYS A 27 -10.41 11.10 -15.88
C LYS A 27 -9.68 9.85 -16.38
N GLN A 28 -9.48 9.74 -17.69
CA GLN A 28 -8.73 8.64 -18.31
C GLN A 28 -7.25 8.63 -17.87
N LEU A 29 -6.61 9.81 -17.84
CA LEU A 29 -5.23 9.93 -17.36
C LEU A 29 -5.09 9.52 -15.89
N TYR A 30 -6.02 9.97 -15.04
CA TYR A 30 -6.07 9.57 -13.64
C TYR A 30 -6.20 8.04 -13.49
N GLN A 31 -7.14 7.42 -14.21
CA GLN A 31 -7.33 5.97 -14.16
C GLN A 31 -6.06 5.22 -14.57
N THR A 32 -5.42 5.66 -15.66
CA THR A 32 -4.18 5.06 -16.16
C THR A 32 -3.05 5.17 -15.14
N ASN A 33 -2.92 6.31 -14.46
CA ASN A 33 -1.92 6.51 -13.43
C ASN A 33 -2.20 5.64 -12.19
N VAL A 34 -3.45 5.53 -11.76
CA VAL A 34 -3.84 4.64 -10.65
C VAL A 34 -3.51 3.19 -10.97
N GLU A 35 -3.79 2.72 -12.18
CA GLU A 35 -3.46 1.35 -12.60
C GLU A 35 -1.95 1.11 -12.65
N ARG A 36 -1.19 2.09 -13.16
CA ARG A 36 0.28 2.03 -13.17
C ARG A 36 0.85 1.93 -11.75
N GLU A 37 0.38 2.77 -10.83
CA GLU A 37 0.83 2.75 -9.43
C GLU A 37 0.48 1.41 -8.76
N LYS A 38 -0.72 0.88 -8.99
CA LYS A 38 -1.11 -0.46 -8.50
C LYS A 38 -0.19 -1.55 -9.01
N LEU A 39 0.15 -1.53 -10.29
CA LEU A 39 1.05 -2.51 -10.89
C LEU A 39 2.46 -2.41 -10.30
N GLN A 40 3.01 -1.19 -10.19
CA GLN A 40 4.33 -0.96 -9.59
C GLN A 40 4.37 -1.43 -8.13
N TYR A 41 3.34 -1.13 -7.36
CA TYR A 41 3.20 -1.58 -5.98
C TYR A 41 3.16 -3.12 -5.90
N LYS A 42 2.33 -3.76 -6.74
CA LYS A 42 2.23 -5.23 -6.80
C LYS A 42 3.60 -5.86 -7.09
N THR A 43 4.28 -5.42 -8.14
CA THR A 43 5.61 -5.93 -8.52
C THR A 43 6.63 -5.73 -7.39
N LYS A 44 6.59 -4.59 -6.70
CA LYS A 44 7.48 -4.31 -5.56
C LYS A 44 7.23 -5.29 -4.41
N MET A 45 5.97 -5.55 -4.08
CA MET A 45 5.62 -6.47 -2.99
C MET A 45 5.94 -7.92 -3.34
N GLU A 46 5.65 -8.36 -4.57
CA GLU A 46 6.04 -9.68 -5.06
C GLU A 46 7.56 -9.87 -5.00
N GLY A 47 8.33 -8.86 -5.41
CA GLY A 47 9.79 -8.88 -5.31
C GLY A 47 10.30 -8.99 -3.87
N ARG A 48 9.68 -8.28 -2.92
CA ARG A 48 10.01 -8.38 -1.48
C ARG A 48 9.70 -9.76 -0.92
N ILE A 49 8.53 -10.32 -1.24
CA ILE A 49 8.12 -11.65 -0.78
C ILE A 49 9.03 -12.74 -1.38
N ALA A 50 9.41 -12.60 -2.65
CA ALA A 50 10.28 -13.56 -3.34
C ALA A 50 11.71 -13.55 -2.80
N ARG A 51 12.26 -12.39 -2.45
CA ARG A 51 13.63 -12.26 -1.88
C ARG A 51 13.73 -12.67 -0.43
N ALA A 52 12.65 -12.56 0.35
CA ALA A 52 12.67 -12.92 1.75
C ALA A 52 13.01 -14.41 1.92
N THR A 53 14.06 -14.71 2.69
CA THR A 53 14.49 -16.08 2.98
C THR A 53 13.86 -16.61 4.28
N ASP A 54 13.71 -15.73 5.27
CA ASP A 54 13.05 -16.03 6.54
C ASP A 54 11.50 -16.10 6.38
N PRO A 55 10.84 -17.18 6.81
CA PRO A 55 9.39 -17.31 6.77
C PRO A 55 8.62 -16.18 7.48
N ALA A 56 9.13 -15.66 8.60
CA ALA A 56 8.51 -14.54 9.31
C ALA A 56 8.57 -13.23 8.51
N ILE A 57 9.62 -13.04 7.71
CA ILE A 57 9.74 -11.87 6.82
C ILE A 57 8.80 -12.01 5.61
N LYS A 58 8.64 -13.22 5.06
CA LYS A 58 7.63 -13.49 4.02
C LYS A 58 6.22 -13.17 4.53
N ASP A 59 5.88 -13.66 5.73
CA ASP A 59 4.59 -13.43 6.36
C ASP A 59 4.35 -11.94 6.66
N TYR A 60 5.38 -11.24 7.16
CA TYR A 60 5.34 -9.79 7.35
C TYR A 60 4.97 -9.06 6.06
N TRP A 61 5.67 -9.32 4.94
CA TRP A 61 5.38 -8.64 3.68
C TRP A 61 4.01 -8.98 3.09
N ARG A 62 3.50 -10.20 3.29
CA ARG A 62 2.13 -10.56 2.90
C ARG A 62 1.09 -9.76 3.70
N LYS A 63 1.24 -9.67 5.01
CA LYS A 63 0.33 -8.90 5.86
C LYS A 63 0.37 -7.41 5.59
N VAL A 64 1.56 -6.86 5.30
CA VAL A 64 1.68 -5.47 4.82
C VAL A 64 0.93 -5.28 3.50
N GLN A 65 1.05 -6.22 2.56
CA GLN A 65 0.31 -6.17 1.31
C GLN A 65 -1.22 -6.20 1.52
N GLU A 66 -1.71 -7.01 2.45
CA GLU A 66 -3.12 -7.07 2.79
C GLU A 66 -3.62 -5.74 3.39
N ILE A 67 -2.87 -5.17 4.33
CA ILE A 67 -3.18 -3.87 4.95
C ILE A 67 -3.21 -2.75 3.90
N ASP A 68 -2.20 -2.67 3.04
CA ASP A 68 -2.10 -1.64 2.00
C ASP A 68 -3.25 -1.71 0.97
N ASN A 69 -3.84 -2.89 0.76
CA ASN A 69 -4.98 -3.09 -0.12
C ASN A 69 -6.34 -3.05 0.59
N ASP A 70 -6.36 -2.96 1.92
CA ASP A 70 -7.58 -2.89 2.70
C ASP A 70 -8.16 -1.47 2.67
N MET A 71 -9.10 -1.27 1.75
CA MET A 71 -9.81 -0.02 1.57
C MET A 71 -10.85 0.27 2.66
N SER A 72 -11.08 -0.66 3.59
CA SER A 72 -12.06 -0.50 4.67
C SER A 72 -11.49 0.19 5.90
N ILE A 73 -10.16 0.29 6.02
CA ILE A 73 -9.47 0.87 7.17
C ILE A 73 -8.91 2.25 6.85
N SER A 74 -8.76 3.07 7.89
CA SER A 74 -8.14 4.40 7.70
C SER A 74 -6.62 4.28 7.52
N GLU A 75 -6.01 5.30 6.90
CA GLU A 75 -4.55 5.39 6.76
C GLU A 75 -3.82 5.31 8.11
N ASN A 76 -4.34 5.99 9.14
CA ASN A 76 -3.78 5.92 10.48
C ASN A 76 -3.93 4.52 11.10
N GLU A 77 -5.02 3.83 10.82
CA GLU A 77 -5.21 2.45 11.26
C GLU A 77 -4.27 1.47 10.54
N ALA A 78 -4.08 1.65 9.23
CA ALA A 78 -3.10 0.91 8.45
C ALA A 78 -1.68 1.10 9.01
N ASP A 79 -1.29 2.35 9.29
CA ASP A 79 0.02 2.67 9.89
C ASP A 79 0.20 2.02 11.26
N MET A 80 -0.84 2.05 12.11
CA MET A 80 -0.80 1.38 13.41
C MET A 80 -0.64 -0.14 13.26
N LYS A 81 -1.36 -0.77 12.31
CA LYS A 81 -1.27 -2.20 12.03
C LYS A 81 0.11 -2.58 11.48
N GLU A 82 0.65 -1.83 10.52
CA GLU A 82 2.02 -2.03 10.00
C GLU A 82 3.07 -1.92 11.12
N LYS A 83 2.94 -0.91 12.00
CA LYS A 83 3.85 -0.72 13.14
C LYS A 83 3.78 -1.88 14.13
N ALA A 84 2.56 -2.37 14.42
CA ALA A 84 2.37 -3.54 15.27
C ALA A 84 3.02 -4.79 14.67
N LEU A 85 2.83 -5.03 13.36
CA LEU A 85 3.49 -6.13 12.65
C LEU A 85 5.02 -6.04 12.75
N LYS A 86 5.58 -4.84 12.51
CA LYS A 86 7.03 -4.63 12.59
C LYS A 86 7.54 -4.87 14.02
N ASN A 87 6.77 -4.51 15.03
CA ASN A 87 7.15 -4.69 16.44
C ASN A 87 7.24 -6.16 16.87
N ASN A 88 6.48 -7.07 16.22
CA ASN A 88 6.53 -8.50 16.49
C ASN A 88 7.80 -9.19 15.96
N LEU A 89 8.60 -8.51 15.14
CA LEU A 89 9.85 -9.04 14.63
C LEU A 89 11.00 -8.85 15.62
N THR A 90 11.92 -9.82 15.64
CA THR A 90 13.18 -9.69 16.39
C THR A 90 14.05 -8.58 15.79
N PRO A 91 15.03 -8.02 16.55
CA PRO A 91 15.96 -7.05 16.00
C PRO A 91 16.73 -7.55 14.77
N ALA A 92 17.07 -8.85 14.73
CA ALA A 92 17.71 -9.46 13.57
C ALA A 92 16.79 -9.46 12.35
N GLN A 93 15.53 -9.86 12.52
CA GLN A 93 14.51 -9.84 11.47
C GLN A 93 14.19 -8.42 10.99
N LYS A 94 14.17 -7.43 11.88
CA LYS A 94 13.97 -6.02 11.51
C LYS A 94 15.06 -5.52 10.55
N ARG A 95 16.31 -5.94 10.73
CA ARG A 95 17.42 -5.62 9.80
C ARG A 95 17.22 -6.25 8.42
N MET A 96 16.50 -7.38 8.33
CA MET A 96 16.17 -8.02 7.05
C MET A 96 15.04 -7.31 6.28
N LEU A 97 14.42 -6.28 6.87
CA LEU A 97 13.44 -5.44 6.18
C LEU A 97 14.08 -4.27 5.41
N GLU A 98 15.36 -3.99 5.67
CA GLU A 98 16.11 -2.88 5.09
C GLU A 98 16.79 -3.33 3.78
N ASP A 99 15.99 -3.57 2.74
CA ASP A 99 16.43 -3.80 1.34
C ASP A 99 15.58 -2.98 0.34
#